data_AF-A0A6C0P5J7-F1
#
_entry.id   AF-A0A6C0P5J7-F1
#
_cell.length_a   1.000
_cell.length_b   1.000
_cell.length_c   1.000
_cell.angle_alpha   90.00
_cell.angle_beta   90.00
_cell.angle_gamma   90.00
#
_symmetry.space_group_name_H-M   'P 1'
#
loop_
_entity.id
_entity.type
_entity.pdbx_description
1 polymer ?
#
loop_
_entity_poly.entity_id
_entity_poly.type
_entity_poly.pdbx_seq_one_letter_code
_entity_poly.pdbx_strand_id
1 'polypeptide(L)'
;MKQKIAIFLTIVVVILGVFAIWYTTPKHYSRTINGVYYQLGTEGVIENIQVHIDGKLKKHLNGKRTFRGVVDFEGSKVPRIPKDREKLQLIYNGHNFTTIFSGFRVIDDKGRIASDMLTYGLAYVDDKFSEFTINVMGDDNQWNPTNGYRITAPAKNRQEAMKMSQELIDTFNEQSWK
;
A
#
# COMPACT_ATOMS: atom_id res chain seq x y z
N MET A 1 11.69 -51.05 -12.81
CA MET A 1 10.85 -49.91 -13.28
C MET A 1 10.22 -49.14 -12.13
N LYS A 2 9.50 -49.79 -11.19
CA LYS A 2 8.85 -49.12 -10.05
C LYS A 2 9.79 -48.25 -9.18
N GLN A 3 11.00 -48.73 -8.88
CA GLN A 3 11.99 -47.95 -8.12
C GLN A 3 12.47 -46.69 -8.86
N LYS A 4 12.70 -46.77 -10.19
CA LYS A 4 13.09 -45.61 -11.00
C LYS A 4 11.98 -44.56 -11.06
N ILE A 5 10.72 -45.01 -11.16
CA ILE A 5 9.54 -44.15 -11.12
C ILE A 5 9.40 -43.49 -9.73
N ALA A 6 9.57 -44.25 -8.65
CA ALA A 6 9.52 -43.71 -7.29
C ALA A 6 10.59 -42.63 -7.06
N ILE A 7 11.84 -42.89 -7.46
CA ILE A 7 12.94 -41.91 -7.39
C ILE A 7 12.61 -40.65 -8.20
N PHE A 8 12.09 -40.81 -9.42
CA PHE A 8 11.70 -39.67 -10.25
C PHE A 8 10.59 -38.83 -9.58
N LEU A 9 9.54 -39.46 -9.04
CA LEU A 9 8.47 -38.77 -8.33
C LEU A 9 8.99 -38.03 -7.09
N THR A 10 9.88 -38.64 -6.32
CA THR A 10 10.51 -37.99 -5.16
C THR A 10 11.28 -36.73 -5.59
N ILE A 11 12.06 -36.81 -6.67
CA ILE A 11 12.81 -35.66 -7.20
C ILE A 11 11.85 -34.54 -7.62
N VAL A 12 10.76 -34.87 -8.33
CA VAL A 12 9.76 -33.88 -8.75
C VAL A 12 9.14 -33.18 -7.54
N VAL A 13 8.77 -33.92 -6.50
CA VAL A 13 8.20 -33.34 -5.26
C VAL A 13 9.19 -32.41 -4.56
N VAL A 14 10.46 -32.80 -4.47
CA VAL A 14 11.51 -31.96 -3.87
C VAL A 14 11.70 -30.67 -4.68
N ILE A 15 11.74 -30.75 -6.01
CA ILE A 15 11.86 -29.57 -6.88
C ILE A 15 10.66 -28.63 -6.69
N LEU A 16 9.44 -29.17 -6.67
CA LEU A 16 8.23 -28.38 -6.43
C LEU A 16 8.25 -27.72 -5.03
N GLY A 17 8.74 -28.43 -4.01
CA GLY A 17 8.88 -27.89 -2.65
C GLY A 17 9.87 -26.72 -2.58
N VAL A 18 11.07 -26.88 -3.15
CA VAL A 18 12.07 -25.82 -3.22
C VAL A 18 11.55 -24.62 -4.00
N PHE A 19 10.88 -24.86 -5.13
CA PHE A 19 10.27 -23.80 -5.93
C PHE A 19 9.18 -23.04 -5.17
N ALA A 20 8.30 -23.74 -4.45
CA ALA A 20 7.24 -23.13 -3.66
C ALA A 20 7.81 -22.24 -2.54
N ILE A 21 8.85 -22.70 -1.82
CA ILE A 21 9.53 -21.92 -0.78
C ILE A 21 10.16 -20.66 -1.39
N TRP A 22 10.91 -20.80 -2.48
CA TRP A 22 11.56 -19.67 -3.15
C TRP A 22 10.56 -18.65 -3.70
N TYR A 23 9.43 -19.12 -4.25
CA TYR A 23 8.37 -18.26 -4.79
C TYR A 23 7.64 -17.48 -3.69
N THR A 24 7.41 -18.09 -2.53
CA THR A 24 6.64 -17.51 -1.42
C THR A 24 7.49 -16.76 -0.38
N THR A 25 8.82 -16.77 -0.53
CA THR A 25 9.72 -16.00 0.35
C THR A 25 9.59 -14.50 0.06
N PRO A 26 9.38 -13.64 1.08
CA PRO A 26 9.33 -12.19 0.90
C PRO A 26 10.62 -11.65 0.28
N LYS A 27 10.49 -10.85 -0.76
CA LYS A 27 11.63 -10.22 -1.45
C LYS A 27 11.62 -8.72 -1.19
N HIS A 28 12.81 -8.14 -1.12
CA HIS A 28 12.94 -6.69 -1.02
C HIS A 28 12.32 -6.04 -2.25
N TYR A 29 11.51 -5.00 -2.02
CA TYR A 29 10.78 -4.27 -3.02
C TYR A 29 10.99 -2.79 -2.76
N SER A 30 11.76 -2.15 -3.63
CA SER A 30 12.06 -0.72 -3.59
C SER A 30 11.76 -0.13 -4.96
N ARG A 31 10.81 0.80 -5.03
CA ARG A 31 10.35 1.42 -6.27
C ARG A 31 10.01 2.88 -6.05
N THR A 32 10.34 3.68 -7.05
CA THR A 32 9.86 5.05 -7.19
C THR A 32 8.92 5.08 -8.37
N ILE A 33 7.70 5.56 -8.18
CA ILE A 33 6.68 5.66 -9.23
C ILE A 33 6.09 7.06 -9.27
N ASN A 34 5.71 7.51 -10.45
CA ASN A 34 5.01 8.78 -10.61
C ASN A 34 3.55 8.62 -10.17
N GLY A 35 3.05 9.56 -9.39
CA GLY A 35 1.67 9.64 -8.98
C GLY A 35 1.10 11.03 -9.17
N VAL A 36 -0.18 11.18 -8.84
CA VAL A 36 -0.88 12.46 -8.86
C VAL A 36 -1.54 12.68 -7.52
N TYR A 37 -1.25 13.82 -6.90
CA TYR A 37 -1.97 14.35 -5.76
C TYR A 37 -3.04 15.32 -6.26
N TYR A 38 -4.30 15.11 -5.88
CA TYR A 38 -5.40 15.93 -6.38
C TYR A 38 -6.57 16.04 -5.41
N GLN A 39 -7.35 17.11 -5.57
CA GLN A 39 -8.60 17.33 -4.83
C GLN A 39 -9.83 16.85 -5.62
N LEU A 40 -10.80 16.29 -4.90
CA LEU A 40 -12.12 15.96 -5.45
C LEU A 40 -13.03 17.20 -5.59
N GLY A 41 -14.06 17.07 -6.43
CA GLY A 41 -15.17 18.02 -6.54
C GLY A 41 -14.87 19.33 -7.29
N THR A 42 -13.62 19.79 -7.33
CA THR A 42 -13.23 21.05 -8.02
C THR A 42 -11.95 20.87 -8.83
N GLU A 43 -11.61 21.81 -9.71
CA GLU A 43 -10.28 21.94 -10.33
C GLU A 43 -9.24 22.50 -9.34
N GLY A 44 -9.33 22.14 -8.06
CA GLY A 44 -8.50 22.66 -6.99
C GLY A 44 -7.05 22.17 -7.08
N VAL A 45 -6.54 21.53 -6.03
CA VAL A 45 -5.16 21.06 -6.04
C VAL A 45 -4.98 19.93 -7.07
N ILE A 46 -3.98 20.09 -7.93
CA ILE A 46 -3.45 19.05 -8.82
C ILE A 46 -1.93 19.20 -8.82
N GLU A 47 -1.22 18.11 -8.54
CA GLU A 47 0.23 18.06 -8.52
C GLU A 47 0.71 16.67 -8.95
N ASN A 48 1.70 16.62 -9.85
CA ASN A 48 2.44 15.39 -10.13
C ASN A 48 3.49 15.20 -9.04
N ILE A 49 3.53 14.00 -8.46
CA ILE A 49 4.38 13.68 -7.31
C ILE A 49 5.21 12.44 -7.60
N GLN A 50 6.29 12.23 -6.84
CA GLN A 50 6.96 10.93 -6.79
C GLN A 50 6.51 10.19 -5.53
N VAL A 51 6.27 8.88 -5.68
CA VAL A 51 5.97 7.99 -4.56
C VAL A 51 7.09 6.98 -4.43
N HIS A 52 7.77 7.00 -3.29
CA HIS A 52 8.83 6.05 -2.95
C HIS A 52 8.26 4.98 -2.04
N ILE A 53 8.39 3.72 -2.44
CA ILE A 53 7.91 2.57 -1.69
C ILE A 53 9.11 1.69 -1.41
N ASP A 54 9.35 1.38 -0.15
CA ASP A 54 10.48 0.56 0.27
C ASP A 54 10.05 -0.46 1.33
N GLY A 55 10.29 -1.75 1.07
CA GLY A 55 9.88 -2.79 2.00
C GLY A 55 10.09 -4.21 1.50
N LYS A 56 9.21 -5.10 1.95
CA LYS A 56 9.19 -6.51 1.56
C LYS A 56 7.84 -6.85 0.92
N LEU A 57 7.90 -7.38 -0.30
CA LEU A 57 6.75 -7.90 -1.04
C LEU A 57 6.79 -9.42 -1.03
N LYS A 58 5.72 -10.05 -0.55
CA LYS A 58 5.55 -11.50 -0.52
C LYS A 58 4.44 -11.90 -1.49
N LYS A 59 4.72 -12.89 -2.34
CA LYS A 59 3.72 -13.52 -3.22
C LYS A 59 3.15 -14.75 -2.54
N HIS A 60 1.85 -14.92 -2.61
CA HIS A 60 1.15 -16.11 -2.11
C HIS A 60 0.81 -17.06 -3.25
N LEU A 61 0.57 -18.33 -2.92
CA LEU A 61 0.23 -19.36 -3.91
C LEU A 61 -1.12 -19.10 -4.59
N ASN A 62 -2.03 -18.39 -3.93
CA ASN A 62 -3.31 -17.95 -4.50
C ASN A 62 -3.18 -16.72 -5.43
N GLY A 63 -1.97 -16.29 -5.77
CA GLY A 63 -1.70 -15.15 -6.64
C GLY A 63 -1.72 -13.78 -5.94
N LYS A 64 -2.30 -13.68 -4.73
CA LYS A 64 -2.32 -12.44 -3.95
C LYS A 64 -0.92 -12.03 -3.49
N ARG A 65 -0.77 -10.75 -3.18
CA ARG A 65 0.46 -10.20 -2.61
C ARG A 65 0.23 -9.60 -1.23
N THR A 66 1.29 -9.55 -0.45
CA THR A 66 1.33 -8.81 0.81
C THR A 66 2.58 -7.96 0.84
N PHE A 67 2.45 -6.74 1.34
CA PHE A 67 3.55 -5.80 1.45
C PHE A 67 3.64 -5.27 2.87
N ARG A 68 4.88 -5.13 3.35
CA ARG A 68 5.19 -4.42 4.59
C ARG A 68 6.41 -3.55 4.36
N GLY A 69 6.26 -2.26 4.59
CA GLY A 69 7.33 -1.30 4.37
C GLY A 69 6.90 0.12 4.69
N VAL A 70 7.68 1.04 4.15
CA VAL A 70 7.45 2.47 4.25
C VAL A 70 7.08 3.06 2.89
N VAL A 71 6.32 4.15 2.94
CA VAL A 71 5.99 4.97 1.79
C VAL A 71 6.41 6.41 2.06
N ASP A 72 6.88 7.11 1.05
CA ASP A 72 7.22 8.53 1.11
C ASP A 72 6.72 9.24 -0.15
N PHE A 73 6.39 10.52 -0.03
CA PHE A 73 5.77 11.30 -1.09
C PHE A 73 6.57 12.58 -1.33
N GLU A 74 7.09 12.75 -2.54
CA GLU A 74 7.72 14.00 -2.98
C GLU A 74 6.71 14.85 -3.74
N GLY A 75 6.25 15.91 -3.09
CA GLY A 75 5.39 16.95 -3.66
C GLY A 75 5.43 18.22 -2.82
N SER A 76 5.18 19.36 -3.44
CA SER A 76 5.14 20.67 -2.78
C SER A 76 3.84 20.89 -2.01
N LYS A 77 2.72 20.31 -2.47
CA LYS A 77 1.39 20.47 -1.87
C LYS A 77 0.96 19.25 -1.07
N VAL A 78 1.67 18.12 -1.18
CA VAL A 78 1.38 16.92 -0.40
C VAL A 78 1.58 17.21 1.10
N PRO A 79 0.62 16.85 1.97
CA PRO A 79 0.77 17.02 3.40
C PRO A 79 2.01 16.30 3.93
N ARG A 80 2.84 17.04 4.67
CA ARG A 80 4.07 16.49 5.25
C ARG A 80 3.80 15.93 6.64
N ILE A 81 4.43 14.80 6.94
CA ILE A 81 4.49 14.31 8.31
C ILE A 81 5.39 15.20 9.17
N PRO A 82 5.03 15.49 10.42
CA PRO A 82 5.91 16.21 11.34
C PRO A 82 7.24 15.48 11.56
N LYS A 83 8.34 16.22 11.73
CA LYS A 83 9.72 15.67 11.77
C LYS A 83 10.00 14.76 12.97
N ASP A 84 9.22 14.88 14.03
CA ASP A 84 9.28 14.06 15.24
C ASP A 84 8.59 12.70 15.08
N ARG A 85 7.97 12.43 13.92
CA ARG A 85 7.28 11.18 13.62
C ARG A 85 8.17 10.18 12.90
N GLU A 86 7.84 8.90 13.01
CA GLU A 86 8.44 7.85 12.17
C GLU A 86 8.02 8.01 10.70
N LYS A 87 8.63 7.22 9.80
CA LYS A 87 8.21 7.16 8.40
C LYS A 87 6.80 6.58 8.30
N LEU A 88 6.05 7.00 7.26
CA LEU A 88 4.74 6.42 6.97
C LEU A 88 4.89 4.93 6.65
N GLN A 89 4.20 4.11 7.42
CA GLN A 89 4.12 2.67 7.24
C GLN A 89 2.94 2.30 6.35
N LEU A 90 3.18 1.35 5.45
CA LEU A 90 2.16 0.73 4.60
C LEU A 90 2.20 -0.78 4.83
N ILE A 91 1.10 -1.32 5.34
CA ILE A 91 0.93 -2.76 5.62
C ILE A 91 -0.25 -3.27 4.79
N TYR A 92 0.04 -3.86 3.63
CA TYR A 92 -0.97 -4.43 2.75
C TYR A 92 -1.04 -5.95 2.94
N ASN A 93 -2.21 -6.43 3.35
CA ASN A 93 -2.44 -7.83 3.71
C ASN A 93 -3.07 -8.68 2.59
N GLY A 94 -3.15 -8.18 1.35
CA GLY A 94 -3.84 -8.87 0.26
C GLY A 94 -5.36 -8.68 0.28
N HIS A 95 -5.82 -7.72 1.08
CA HIS A 95 -7.16 -7.17 1.07
C HIS A 95 -7.03 -5.75 0.54
N ASN A 96 -7.91 -5.38 -0.38
CA ASN A 96 -7.79 -4.25 -1.33
C ASN A 96 -7.86 -2.87 -0.66
N PHE A 97 -7.70 -2.84 0.66
CA PHE A 97 -7.85 -1.72 1.54
C PHE A 97 -6.87 -1.85 2.71
N THR A 98 -6.22 -0.76 3.06
CA THR A 98 -5.34 -0.67 4.23
C THR A 98 -5.23 0.77 4.73
N THR A 99 -4.63 0.95 5.90
CA THR A 99 -4.33 2.26 6.48
C THR A 99 -2.85 2.58 6.33
N ILE A 100 -2.55 3.82 5.95
CA ILE A 100 -1.20 4.39 6.00
C ILE A 100 -1.09 5.22 7.26
N PHE A 101 -0.08 4.94 8.07
CA PHE A 101 0.06 5.56 9.39
C PHE A 101 1.52 5.77 9.76
N SER A 102 1.76 6.67 10.72
CA SER A 102 3.04 6.81 11.40
C SER A 102 2.85 6.58 12.89
N GLY A 103 3.64 5.69 13.48
CA GLY A 103 3.74 5.56 14.93
C GLY A 103 4.62 6.65 15.52
N PHE A 104 4.37 7.03 16.76
CA PHE A 104 5.25 7.88 17.56
C PHE A 104 5.01 7.64 19.06
N ARG A 105 5.92 8.17 19.89
CA ARG A 105 5.83 8.10 21.35
C ARG A 105 5.41 9.44 21.91
N VAL A 106 4.54 9.42 22.90
CA VAL A 106 4.12 10.58 23.68
C VAL A 106 4.53 10.35 25.13
N ILE A 107 5.07 11.38 25.77
CA ILE A 107 5.37 11.36 27.20
C ILE A 107 4.30 12.20 27.89
N ASP A 108 3.55 11.61 28.80
CA ASP A 108 2.53 12.35 29.56
C ASP A 108 3.14 13.17 30.70
N ASP A 109 2.31 14.01 31.34
CA ASP A 109 2.72 14.87 32.46
C ASP A 109 3.29 14.11 33.67
N LYS A 110 3.08 12.79 33.73
CA LYS A 110 3.59 11.90 34.78
C LYS A 110 4.86 11.15 34.34
N GLY A 111 5.43 11.50 33.18
CA GLY A 111 6.62 10.86 32.62
C GLY A 111 6.38 9.46 32.04
N ARG A 112 5.12 9.04 31.85
CA ARG A 112 4.79 7.74 31.27
C ARG A 112 4.89 7.81 29.75
N ILE A 113 5.53 6.80 29.17
CA ILE A 113 5.64 6.67 27.72
C ILE A 113 4.39 5.95 27.21
N ALA A 114 3.59 6.64 26.39
CA ALA A 114 2.47 6.09 25.64
C ALA A 114 2.82 6.01 24.15
N SER A 115 2.26 5.02 23.45
CA SER A 115 2.32 4.97 21.98
C SER A 115 1.11 5.70 21.43
N ASP A 116 1.33 6.45 20.36
CA ASP A 116 0.28 7.14 19.62
C ASP A 116 0.53 6.97 18.10
N MET A 117 -0.49 7.25 17.30
CA MET A 117 -0.48 6.97 15.86
C MET A 117 -1.12 8.12 15.08
N LEU A 118 -0.42 8.57 14.05
CA LEU A 118 -0.95 9.50 13.05
C LEU A 118 -1.47 8.67 11.88
N THR A 119 -2.77 8.72 11.61
CA THR A 119 -3.34 8.16 10.38
C THR A 119 -3.15 9.17 9.26
N TYR A 120 -2.36 8.81 8.25
CA TYR A 120 -2.14 9.66 7.09
C TYR A 120 -3.25 9.51 6.05
N GLY A 121 -3.76 8.29 5.87
CA GLY A 121 -4.79 8.03 4.87
C GLY A 121 -5.23 6.57 4.79
N LEU A 122 -6.29 6.36 4.01
CA LEU A 122 -6.82 5.04 3.69
C LEU A 122 -6.45 4.70 2.25
N ALA A 123 -5.75 3.61 2.05
CA ALA A 123 -5.25 3.17 0.76
C ALA A 123 -6.10 2.03 0.20
N TYR A 124 -6.61 2.19 -1.02
CA TYR A 124 -7.16 1.12 -1.83
C TYR A 124 -6.08 0.62 -2.78
N VAL A 125 -5.90 -0.69 -2.84
CA VAL A 125 -4.75 -1.32 -3.52
C VAL A 125 -5.21 -2.53 -4.32
N ASP A 126 -4.71 -2.71 -5.53
CA ASP A 126 -5.01 -3.89 -6.33
C ASP A 126 -4.37 -5.18 -5.75
N ASP A 127 -4.89 -6.35 -6.13
CA ASP A 127 -4.40 -7.66 -5.65
C ASP A 127 -2.92 -7.93 -5.98
N LYS A 128 -2.39 -7.23 -6.99
CA LYS A 128 -1.01 -7.36 -7.47
C LYS A 128 -0.08 -6.32 -6.85
N PHE A 129 -0.56 -5.40 -6.00
CA PHE A 129 0.26 -4.34 -5.41
C PHE A 129 1.03 -3.53 -6.49
N SER A 130 0.36 -3.24 -7.60
CA SER A 130 0.84 -2.43 -8.72
C SER A 130 0.23 -1.03 -8.72
N GLU A 131 -0.99 -0.89 -8.22
CA GLU A 131 -1.80 0.32 -8.32
C GLU A 131 -2.44 0.60 -6.96
N PHE A 132 -2.45 1.88 -6.57
CA PHE A 132 -3.15 2.29 -5.36
C PHE A 132 -3.69 3.71 -5.46
N THR A 133 -4.72 3.96 -4.67
CA THR A 133 -5.23 5.29 -4.39
C THR A 133 -5.35 5.48 -2.88
N ILE A 134 -4.98 6.65 -2.38
CA ILE A 134 -4.98 6.99 -0.95
C ILE A 134 -5.94 8.14 -0.76
N ASN A 135 -6.96 7.93 0.06
CA ASN A 135 -7.75 8.99 0.65
C ASN A 135 -6.93 9.64 1.77
N VAL A 136 -6.45 10.87 1.57
CA VAL A 136 -5.56 11.56 2.51
C VAL A 136 -6.39 12.21 3.61
N MET A 137 -6.14 11.87 4.88
CA MET A 137 -6.91 12.42 6.00
C MET A 137 -6.72 13.93 6.13
N GLY A 138 -7.80 14.63 6.49
CA GLY A 138 -7.75 16.02 6.93
C GLY A 138 -7.26 16.16 8.37
N ASP A 139 -7.15 17.40 8.83
CA ASP A 139 -6.67 17.74 10.19
C ASP A 139 -7.59 17.20 11.30
N ASP A 140 -8.86 16.97 10.99
CA ASP A 140 -9.85 16.35 11.88
C ASP A 140 -9.79 14.81 11.88
N ASN A 141 -8.77 14.23 11.23
CA ASN A 141 -8.59 12.80 11.03
C ASN A 141 -9.76 12.14 10.26
N GLN A 142 -10.49 12.93 9.48
CA GLN A 142 -11.57 12.45 8.60
C GLN A 142 -11.22 12.70 7.15
N TRP A 143 -11.78 11.87 6.27
CA TRP A 143 -11.69 12.08 4.83
C TRP A 143 -13.04 12.48 4.26
N ASN A 144 -13.06 13.55 3.47
CA ASN A 144 -14.29 14.06 2.87
C ASN A 144 -14.54 13.45 1.48
N PRO A 145 -15.70 12.80 1.23
CA PRO A 145 -15.99 12.17 -0.06
C PRO A 145 -16.21 13.14 -1.22
N THR A 146 -16.56 14.39 -0.94
CA THR A 146 -16.93 15.39 -1.94
C THR A 146 -15.77 16.28 -2.34
N ASN A 147 -14.94 16.70 -1.37
CA ASN A 147 -13.85 17.65 -1.59
C ASN A 147 -12.51 17.20 -0.98
N GLY A 148 -12.41 15.95 -0.55
CA GLY A 148 -11.19 15.39 0.04
C GLY A 148 -10.05 15.26 -0.97
N TYR A 149 -8.85 15.08 -0.43
CA TYR A 149 -7.65 14.91 -1.22
C TYR A 149 -7.35 13.43 -1.45
N ARG A 150 -6.78 13.14 -2.62
CA ARG A 150 -6.31 11.81 -3.00
C ARG A 150 -4.91 11.83 -3.56
N ILE A 151 -4.19 10.74 -3.34
CA ILE A 151 -2.96 10.39 -4.03
C ILE A 151 -3.23 9.12 -4.83
N THR A 152 -3.02 9.11 -6.13
CA THR A 152 -3.13 7.88 -6.94
C THR A 152 -1.84 7.63 -7.68
N ALA A 153 -1.37 6.39 -7.67
CA ALA A 153 -0.18 5.98 -8.38
C ALA A 153 -0.26 4.52 -8.85
N PRO A 154 0.34 4.19 -10.00
CA PRO A 154 0.96 5.12 -10.96
C PRO A 154 -0.08 5.95 -11.72
N ALA A 155 0.19 7.22 -11.98
CA ALA A 155 -0.66 8.06 -12.84
C ALA A 155 0.11 9.22 -13.45
N LYS A 156 -0.24 9.64 -14.67
CA LYS A 156 0.42 10.75 -15.38
C LYS A 156 -0.34 12.07 -15.27
N ASN A 157 -1.65 12.00 -15.02
CA ASN A 157 -2.53 13.17 -14.93
C ASN A 157 -3.76 12.84 -14.08
N ARG A 158 -4.51 13.90 -13.72
CA ARG A 158 -5.70 13.80 -12.88
C ARG A 158 -6.77 12.87 -13.44
N GLN A 159 -6.99 12.87 -14.75
CA GLN A 159 -8.05 12.05 -15.35
C GLN A 159 -7.73 10.55 -15.23
N GLU A 160 -6.48 10.17 -15.51
CA GLU A 160 -5.99 8.81 -15.30
C GLU A 160 -6.06 8.40 -13.83
N ALA A 161 -5.61 9.28 -12.93
CA ALA A 161 -5.67 9.08 -11.48
C ALA A 161 -7.11 8.88 -10.98
N MET A 162 -8.05 9.72 -11.40
CA MET A 162 -9.46 9.61 -11.02
C MET A 162 -10.09 8.32 -11.51
N LYS A 163 -9.83 7.93 -12.76
CA LYS A 163 -10.34 6.68 -13.32
C LYS A 163 -9.83 5.46 -12.53
N MET A 164 -8.51 5.36 -12.35
CA MET A 164 -7.90 4.28 -11.58
C MET A 164 -8.41 4.25 -10.14
N SER A 165 -8.51 5.42 -9.49
CA SER A 165 -9.03 5.52 -8.14
C SER A 165 -10.47 5.00 -8.04
N GLN A 166 -11.30 5.26 -9.03
CA GLN A 166 -12.68 4.77 -9.06
C GLN A 166 -12.72 3.24 -9.19
N GLU A 167 -11.95 2.68 -10.14
CA GLU A 167 -11.86 1.23 -10.36
C GLU A 167 -11.39 0.46 -9.10
N LEU A 168 -10.40 1.00 -8.38
CA LEU A 168 -9.90 0.42 -7.13
C LEU A 168 -10.96 0.43 -6.01
N ILE A 169 -11.71 1.52 -5.88
CA ILE A 169 -12.77 1.66 -4.87
C ILE A 169 -13.96 0.75 -5.20
N ASP A 170 -14.36 0.69 -6.46
CA ASP A 170 -15.46 -0.18 -6.90
C ASP A 170 -15.11 -1.65 -6.66
N THR A 171 -13.88 -2.06 -6.98
CA THR A 171 -13.38 -3.41 -6.70
C THR A 171 -13.42 -3.72 -5.20
N PHE A 172 -13.05 -2.77 -4.34
CA PHE A 172 -13.16 -2.94 -2.89
C PHE A 172 -14.63 -3.09 -2.46
N ASN A 173 -15.53 -2.24 -2.96
CA ASN A 173 -16.95 -2.30 -2.62
C ASN A 173 -17.54 -3.65 -3.00
N GLU A 174 -17.32 -4.12 -4.24
CA GLU A 174 -17.81 -5.41 -4.73
C GLU A 174 -17.33 -6.60 -3.90
N GLN A 175 -16.10 -6.56 -3.39
CA GLN A 175 -15.55 -7.62 -2.54
C GLN A 175 -15.98 -7.51 -1.08
N SER A 176 -16.32 -6.32 -0.60
CA SER A 176 -16.78 -6.12 0.79
C SER A 176 -18.21 -6.62 1.02
N TRP A 177 -19.01 -6.75 -0.05
CA TRP A 177 -20.38 -7.26 -0.01
C TRP A 177 -20.50 -8.77 -0.31
N LYS A 178 -19.38 -9.49 -0.39
CA LYS A 178 -19.33 -10.96 -0.60
C LYS A 178 -18.86 -11.67 0.66
#